data_AF-A0A645CWS1-F1
#
_entry.id   AF-A0A645CWS1-F1
#
_cell.length_a   1.000
_cell.length_b   1.000
_cell.length_c   1.000
_cell.angle_alpha   90.00
_cell.angle_beta   90.00
_cell.angle_gamma   90.00
#
_symmetry.space_group_name_H-M   'P 1'
#
loop_
_entity.id
_entity.type
_entity.pdbx_description
1 polymer ?
#
loop_
_entity_poly.entity_id
_entity_poly.type
_entity_poly.pdbx_seq_one_letter_code
_entity_poly.pdbx_strand_id
1 'polypeptide(L)'
;MAWFTPAELPENKYYIFGKEGAKRLAEEMNVPLLGQIPIVQSIREGGDNGRPVALDEDSITGRAFLSLAASLVRQVDKRNVEMAPTQIVEMHK
;
A
#
# COMPACT_ATOMS: atom_id res chain seq x y z
N MET A 1 -2.81 -9.60 -0.29
CA MET A 1 -1.59 -10.33 0.10
C MET A 1 -0.44 -9.82 -0.73
N ALA A 2 0.71 -9.63 -0.09
CA ALA A 2 1.95 -9.19 -0.71
C ALA A 2 2.68 -10.38 -1.36
N TRP A 3 3.63 -10.10 -2.25
CA TRP A 3 4.49 -11.10 -2.89
C TRP A 3 5.95 -10.80 -2.56
N PHE A 4 6.81 -11.81 -2.64
CA PHE A 4 8.26 -11.65 -2.55
C PHE A 4 8.85 -11.48 -3.96
N THR A 5 9.85 -10.61 -4.10
CA THR A 5 10.61 -10.39 -5.33
C THR A 5 12.10 -10.38 -4.98
N PRO A 6 12.89 -11.37 -5.44
CA PRO A 6 14.34 -11.38 -5.26
C PRO A 6 15.01 -10.20 -5.96
N ALA A 7 16.13 -9.73 -5.44
CA ALA A 7 16.89 -8.64 -6.05
C ALA A 7 17.47 -9.04 -7.42
N GLU A 8 17.79 -10.33 -7.60
CA GLU A 8 18.34 -10.90 -8.83
C GLU A 8 17.28 -11.07 -9.93
N LEU A 9 16.01 -11.14 -9.57
CA LEU A 9 14.87 -11.35 -10.47
C LEU A 9 13.73 -10.37 -10.17
N PRO A 10 13.93 -9.06 -10.45
CA PRO A 10 13.01 -7.99 -10.06
C PRO A 10 11.60 -8.08 -10.67
N GLU A 11 11.47 -8.78 -11.80
CA GLU A 11 10.18 -8.96 -12.49
C GLU A 11 9.39 -10.16 -11.96
N ASN A 12 10.01 -11.02 -11.16
CA ASN A 12 9.38 -12.23 -10.66
C ASN A 12 8.62 -11.96 -9.36
N LYS A 13 7.37 -12.44 -9.30
CA LYS A 13 6.49 -12.32 -8.13
C LYS A 13 6.20 -13.68 -7.53
N TYR A 14 6.70 -13.93 -6.33
CA TYR A 14 6.50 -15.16 -5.57
C TYR A 14 5.45 -14.96 -4.49
N TYR A 15 4.31 -15.64 -4.61
CA TYR A 15 3.18 -15.50 -3.69
C TYR A 15 3.26 -16.53 -2.56
N ILE A 16 4.08 -16.24 -1.54
CA ILE A 16 4.33 -17.16 -0.42
C ILE A 16 3.20 -17.22 0.63
N PHE A 17 2.27 -16.25 0.61
CA PHE A 17 1.12 -16.18 1.52
C PHE A 17 -0.21 -16.12 0.76
N GLY A 18 -0.31 -16.89 -0.32
CA GLY A 18 -1.47 -16.87 -1.22
C GLY A 18 -1.53 -15.61 -2.09
N LYS A 19 -2.50 -15.58 -3.00
CA LYS A 19 -2.62 -14.56 -4.04
C LYS A 19 -3.99 -13.86 -3.96
N GLU A 20 -3.97 -12.55 -4.18
CA GLU A 20 -5.16 -11.72 -4.43
C GLU A 20 -6.27 -11.70 -3.36
N GLY A 21 -6.08 -12.29 -2.18
CA GLY A 21 -7.14 -12.31 -1.13
C GLY A 21 -7.69 -10.93 -0.78
N ALA A 22 -6.82 -9.95 -0.51
CA ALA A 22 -7.22 -8.56 -0.24
C ALA A 22 -7.84 -7.86 -1.46
N LYS A 23 -7.45 -8.24 -2.69
CA LYS A 23 -8.04 -7.69 -3.92
C LYS A 23 -9.48 -8.16 -4.06
N ARG A 24 -9.72 -9.48 -3.89
CA ARG A 24 -11.06 -10.07 -3.91
C ARG A 24 -11.96 -9.47 -2.83
N LEU A 25 -11.44 -9.31 -1.61
CA LEU A 25 -12.19 -8.65 -0.54
C LEU A 25 -12.56 -7.21 -0.88
N ALA A 26 -11.64 -6.45 -1.48
CA ALA A 26 -11.93 -5.07 -1.91
C ALA A 26 -13.04 -5.02 -2.99
N GLU A 27 -13.00 -5.96 -3.93
CA GLU A 27 -14.05 -6.13 -4.96
C GLU A 27 -15.40 -6.51 -4.31
N GLU A 28 -15.41 -7.47 -3.40
CA GLU A 28 -16.61 -7.92 -2.66
C GLU A 28 -17.24 -6.79 -1.83
N MET A 29 -16.40 -5.97 -1.19
CA MET A 29 -16.83 -4.82 -0.38
C MET A 29 -17.13 -3.57 -1.23
N ASN A 30 -16.90 -3.62 -2.54
CA ASN A 30 -17.01 -2.48 -3.45
C ASN A 30 -16.19 -1.25 -2.97
N VAL A 31 -14.97 -1.50 -2.49
CA VAL A 31 -14.03 -0.47 -2.05
C VAL A 31 -12.77 -0.49 -2.93
N PRO A 32 -12.11 0.67 -3.13
CA PRO A 32 -10.90 0.73 -3.93
C PRO A 32 -9.71 0.04 -3.24
N LEU A 33 -8.98 -0.79 -3.97
CA LEU A 33 -7.67 -1.27 -3.54
C LEU A 33 -6.62 -0.18 -3.80
N LEU A 34 -6.02 0.35 -2.73
CA LEU A 34 -5.08 1.49 -2.85
C LEU A 34 -3.70 1.10 -3.38
N GLY A 35 -3.26 -0.13 -3.12
CA GLY A 35 -1.96 -0.59 -3.57
C GLY A 35 -1.60 -1.96 -3.02
N GLN A 36 -0.49 -2.50 -3.53
CA GLN A 36 0.09 -3.75 -3.06
C GLN A 36 1.60 -3.57 -3.00
N ILE A 37 2.18 -3.75 -1.81
CA ILE A 37 3.61 -3.57 -1.57
C ILE A 37 4.28 -4.94 -1.51
N PRO A 38 5.40 -5.17 -2.22
CA PRO A 38 6.13 -6.42 -2.14
C PRO A 38 6.78 -6.59 -0.75
N ILE A 39 6.94 -7.84 -0.32
CA ILE A 39 7.76 -8.21 0.84
C ILE A 39 9.19 -8.29 0.34
N VAL A 40 10.04 -7.33 0.71
CA VAL A 40 11.47 -7.37 0.43
C VAL A 40 12.25 -6.93 1.68
N GLN A 41 13.43 -7.53 1.88
CA GLN A 41 14.25 -7.29 3.06
C GLN A 41 14.64 -5.82 3.24
N SER A 42 14.88 -5.12 2.13
CA SER A 42 15.26 -3.70 2.12
C SER A 42 14.22 -2.80 2.78
N ILE A 43 12.92 -3.15 2.76
CA ILE A 43 11.88 -2.38 3.46
C ILE A 43 12.16 -2.37 4.96
N ARG A 44 12.41 -3.55 5.54
CA ARG A 44 12.69 -3.70 6.97
C ARG A 44 13.98 -2.98 7.34
N GLU A 45 15.05 -3.22 6.59
CA GLU A 45 16.37 -2.64 6.87
C GLU A 45 16.38 -1.12 6.71
N GLY A 46 15.66 -0.59 5.72
CA GLY A 46 15.49 0.85 5.56
C GLY A 46 14.71 1.46 6.71
N GLY A 47 13.68 0.77 7.22
CA GLY A 47 12.97 1.17 8.44
C GLY A 47 13.88 1.18 9.67
N ASP A 48 14.60 0.08 9.90
CA ASP A 48 15.47 -0.11 11.07
C ASP A 48 16.62 0.92 11.11
N ASN A 49 17.19 1.27 9.96
CA ASN A 49 18.32 2.20 9.86
C ASN A 49 17.90 3.68 9.62
N GLY A 50 16.60 3.99 9.67
CA GLY A 50 16.09 5.34 9.48
C GLY A 50 16.25 5.90 8.05
N ARG A 51 16.37 5.02 7.04
CA ARG A 51 16.42 5.36 5.62
C ARG A 51 15.37 4.55 4.85
N PRO A 52 14.07 4.90 4.94
CA PRO A 52 13.00 4.11 4.34
C PRO A 52 13.14 4.01 2.82
N VAL A 53 12.93 2.82 2.27
CA VAL A 53 12.93 2.57 0.82
C VAL A 53 11.88 3.36 0.05
N ALA A 54 10.86 3.87 0.74
CA ALA A 54 9.84 4.74 0.14
C ALA A 54 10.42 6.08 -0.36
N LEU A 55 11.59 6.50 0.14
CA LEU A 55 12.27 7.71 -0.31
C LEU A 55 13.09 7.51 -1.59
N ASP A 56 13.31 6.26 -2.00
CA ASP A 56 14.02 5.92 -3.24
C ASP A 56 13.01 5.65 -4.36
N GLU A 57 12.57 6.74 -5.02
CA GLU A 57 11.57 6.71 -6.09
C GLU A 57 12.03 5.92 -7.34
N ASP A 58 13.34 5.68 -7.49
CA ASP A 58 13.91 4.91 -8.60
C ASP A 58 13.90 3.39 -8.32
N SER A 59 13.67 2.99 -7.09
CA SER A 59 13.48 1.58 -6.74
C SER A 59 12.07 1.08 -7.07
N ILE A 60 11.93 -0.22 -7.33
CA ILE A 60 10.62 -0.86 -7.55
C ILE A 60 9.71 -0.67 -6.34
N THR A 61 10.27 -0.78 -5.14
CA THR A 61 9.52 -0.64 -3.90
C THR A 61 9.11 0.81 -3.65
N GLY A 62 10.00 1.78 -3.89
CA GLY A 62 9.67 3.20 -3.78
C GLY A 62 8.57 3.61 -4.77
N ARG A 63 8.64 3.16 -6.04
CA ARG A 63 7.53 3.32 -6.99
C ARG A 63 6.20 2.73 -6.49
N ALA A 64 6.25 1.58 -5.82
CA ALA A 64 5.04 0.97 -5.25
C ALA A 64 4.43 1.85 -4.14
N PHE A 65 5.26 2.44 -3.27
CA PHE A 65 4.81 3.39 -2.25
C PHE A 65 4.31 4.71 -2.84
N LEU A 66 4.98 5.23 -3.88
CA LEU A 66 4.56 6.44 -4.59
C LEU A 66 3.17 6.25 -5.24
N SER A 67 2.97 5.10 -5.90
CA SER A 67 1.67 4.73 -6.47
C SER A 67 0.57 4.59 -5.40
N LEU A 68 0.90 3.97 -4.25
CA LEU A 68 -0.01 3.88 -3.11
C LEU A 68 -0.40 5.28 -2.60
N ALA A 69 0.57 6.18 -2.42
CA ALA A 69 0.32 7.55 -1.98
C ALA A 69 -0.57 8.31 -2.97
N ALA A 70 -0.31 8.19 -4.28
CA ALA A 70 -1.13 8.81 -5.31
C ALA A 70 -2.57 8.26 -5.31
N SER A 71 -2.76 6.94 -5.11
CA SER A 71 -4.08 6.33 -4.95
C SER A 71 -4.81 6.83 -3.71
N LEU A 72 -4.11 6.97 -2.59
CA LEU A 72 -4.66 7.48 -1.34
C LEU A 72 -5.18 8.91 -1.50
N VAL A 73 -4.34 9.81 -2.05
CA VAL A 73 -4.73 11.21 -2.31
C VAL A 73 -6.00 11.27 -3.14
N ARG A 74 -6.06 10.52 -4.26
CA ARG A 74 -7.27 10.47 -5.11
C ARG A 74 -8.52 10.04 -4.35
N GLN A 75 -8.42 9.04 -3.44
CA GLN A 75 -9.58 8.58 -2.67
C GLN A 75 -9.99 9.58 -1.58
N VAL A 76 -9.02 10.26 -0.96
CA VAL A 76 -9.30 11.32 0.02
C VAL A 76 -9.99 12.51 -0.65
N ASP A 77 -9.50 12.93 -1.82
CA ASP A 77 -10.11 14.02 -2.59
C ASP A 77 -11.54 13.68 -2.99
N LYS A 78 -11.75 12.47 -3.54
CA LYS A 78 -13.08 11.96 -3.88
C LYS A 78 -14.02 11.99 -2.66
N ARG A 79 -13.57 11.47 -1.51
CA ARG A 79 -14.34 11.48 -0.26
C ARG A 79 -14.69 12.90 0.18
N ASN A 80 -13.77 13.85 0.06
CA ASN A 80 -13.99 15.23 0.49
C ASN A 80 -14.98 15.99 -0.41
N VAL A 81 -15.09 15.60 -1.67
CA VAL A 81 -16.10 16.13 -2.60
C VAL A 81 -17.46 15.47 -2.38
N GLU A 82 -17.50 14.16 -2.16
CA GLU A 82 -18.75 13.38 -2.15
C GLU A 82 -19.41 13.28 -0.76
N MET A 83 -18.66 13.47 0.33
CA MET A 83 -19.15 13.26 1.69
C MET A 83 -18.98 14.52 2.56
N ALA A 84 -19.94 14.72 3.47
CA ALA A 84 -19.84 15.76 4.48
C ALA A 84 -18.58 15.61 5.36
N PRO A 85 -18.06 16.68 5.99
CA PRO A 85 -16.93 16.60 6.90
C PRO A 85 -17.12 15.57 8.01
N THR A 86 -16.05 14.85 8.35
CA THR A 86 -16.04 13.91 9.48
C THR A 86 -16.40 14.64 10.77
N GLN A 87 -17.26 14.01 11.58
CA GLN A 87 -17.66 14.52 12.89
C GLN A 87 -16.72 13.99 13.97
N ILE A 88 -16.52 14.76 15.03
CA ILE A 88 -15.79 14.30 16.23
C ILE A 88 -16.61 13.20 16.90
N VAL A 89 -16.00 12.05 17.17
CA VAL A 89 -16.65 10.96 17.89
C VAL A 89 -16.64 11.29 19.38
N GLU A 90 -17.81 11.51 19.99
CA GLU A 90 -17.93 11.66 21.44
C GLU A 90 -17.88 10.28 22.11
N MET A 91 -16.96 10.12 23.07
CA MET A 91 -16.81 8.89 23.84
C MET A 91 -17.47 9.07 25.21
N HIS A 92 -18.56 8.38 25.46
CA HIS A 92 -19.16 8.30 26.79
C HIS A 92 -18.40 7.26 27.63
N LYS A 93 -17.98 7.66 28.84
CA LYS A 93 -17.37 6.78 29.83
C LYS A 93 -18.41 5.93 30.53
#